data_AF-A0A7Y7CTR9-F1
#
_entry.id   AF-A0A7Y7CTR9-F1
#
_cell.length_a   1.000
_cell.length_b   1.000
_cell.length_c   1.000
_cell.angle_alpha   90.00
_cell.angle_beta   90.00
_cell.angle_gamma   90.00
#
_symmetry.space_group_name_H-M   'P 1'
#
loop_
_entity.id
_entity.type
_entity.pdbx_description
1 polymer ?
#
loop_
_entity_poly.entity_id
_entity_poly.type
_entity_poly.pdbx_seq_one_letter_code
_entity_poly.pdbx_strand_id
1 'polypeptide(L)' 'DLNDHSHLRDDFGMQTAVNRMTRLASTSTLYRFEAEADRQAIIDAHKVLWDTFIRSHAKPPAKIILDFDATDMP' A
#
# COMPACT_ATOMS: atom_id res chain seq x y z
N ASP A 1 4.08 -2.32 -6.24
CA ASP A 1 5.28 -2.58 -5.40
C ASP A 1 5.91 -1.22 -5.03
N LEU A 2 6.89 -1.16 -4.14
CA LEU A 2 7.65 0.05 -3.80
C LEU A 2 8.28 0.74 -5.02
N ASN A 3 8.43 0.00 -6.13
CA ASN A 3 8.81 0.54 -7.43
C ASN A 3 7.81 1.59 -7.96
N ASP A 4 6.51 1.43 -7.73
CA ASP A 4 5.46 2.36 -8.16
C ASP A 4 5.60 3.72 -7.44
N HIS A 5 6.15 3.69 -6.23
CA HIS A 5 6.40 4.89 -5.44
C HIS A 5 7.46 5.83 -6.02
N SER A 6 8.26 5.36 -6.97
CA SER A 6 9.14 6.25 -7.75
C SER A 6 8.35 7.30 -8.53
N HIS A 7 7.17 6.94 -9.03
CA HIS A 7 6.27 7.83 -9.77
C HIS A 7 5.20 8.45 -8.86
N LEU A 8 4.57 7.67 -7.97
CA LEU A 8 3.47 8.13 -7.13
C LEU A 8 3.85 9.26 -6.16
N ARG A 9 5.14 9.39 -5.81
CA ARG A 9 5.60 10.45 -4.89
C ARG A 9 5.43 11.87 -5.43
N ASP A 10 5.31 12.00 -6.75
CA ASP A 10 5.10 13.26 -7.45
C ASP A 10 3.63 13.45 -7.88
N ASP A 11 2.76 12.49 -7.58
CA ASP A 11 1.34 12.55 -7.92
C ASP A 11 0.58 13.56 -7.05
N PHE A 12 -0.10 14.51 -7.69
CA PHE A 12 -0.85 15.55 -6.98
C PHE A 12 -2.06 15.01 -6.22
N GLY A 13 -2.68 13.93 -6.70
CA GLY A 13 -3.78 13.26 -6.02
C GLY A 13 -3.32 12.65 -4.70
N MET A 14 -2.21 11.93 -4.71
CA MET A 14 -1.59 11.37 -3.50
C MET A 14 -1.13 12.45 -2.53
N GLN A 15 -0.47 13.50 -3.03
CA GLN A 15 -0.07 14.67 -2.24
C GLN A 15 -1.27 15.35 -1.57
N THR A 16 -2.38 15.49 -2.29
CA THR A 16 -3.62 16.06 -1.76
C THR A 16 -4.27 15.16 -0.72
N ALA A 17 -4.35 13.85 -0.97
CA ALA A 17 -4.95 12.88 -0.08
C ALA A 17 -4.27 12.87 1.30
N VAL A 18 -2.96 13.09 1.36
CA VAL A 18 -2.18 13.12 2.61
C VAL A 18 -1.93 14.55 3.13
N ASN A 19 -2.57 15.55 2.54
CA ASN A 19 -2.41 16.98 2.88
C ASN A 19 -0.94 17.44 2.89
N ARG A 20 -0.17 17.01 1.89
CA ARG A 20 1.22 17.41 1.66
C ARG A 20 1.40 17.83 0.22
N MET A 21 1.38 19.13 -0.04
CA MET A 21 1.62 19.76 -1.36
C MET A 21 3.11 19.80 -1.73
N THR A 22 3.84 18.74 -1.42
CA THR A 22 5.27 18.60 -1.66
C THR A 22 5.57 17.17 -2.05
N ARG A 23 6.69 16.95 -2.76
CA ARG A 23 7.17 15.60 -3.10
C ARG A 23 7.20 14.69 -1.87
N LEU A 24 6.57 13.53 -2.00
CA LEU A 24 6.44 12.54 -0.91
C LEU A 24 7.73 11.72 -0.73
N ALA A 25 7.73 10.83 0.26
CA ALA A 25 8.85 9.96 0.62
C ALA A 25 9.38 9.15 -0.58
N SER A 26 10.69 8.90 -0.60
CA SER A 26 11.32 8.03 -1.60
C SER A 26 11.09 6.56 -1.29
N THR A 27 11.25 5.70 -2.30
CA THR A 27 11.27 4.25 -2.16
C THR A 27 12.19 3.77 -1.04
N SER A 28 13.39 4.36 -0.89
CA SER A 28 14.32 4.01 0.18
C SER A 28 13.82 4.34 1.59
N THR A 29 13.00 5.39 1.74
CA THR A 29 12.40 5.74 3.04
C THR A 29 11.25 4.79 3.35
N LEU A 30 10.42 4.46 2.37
CA LEU A 30 9.32 3.51 2.53
C LEU A 30 9.81 2.08 2.81
N TYR A 31 10.88 1.65 2.14
CA TYR A 31 11.51 0.36 2.41
C TYR A 31 11.96 0.22 3.88
N ARG A 32 12.62 1.25 4.43
CA ARG A 32 13.01 1.23 5.86
C ARG A 32 11.80 1.25 6.79
N PHE A 33 10.76 2.01 6.44
CA PHE A 33 9.53 2.04 7.21
C PHE A 33 8.85 0.67 7.26
N GLU A 34 8.77 -0.03 6.13
CA GLU A 34 8.22 -1.39 6.07
C GLU A 34 9.10 -2.39 6.82
N ALA A 35 10.43 -2.25 6.74
CA ALA A 35 11.36 -3.12 7.47
C ALA A 35 11.28 -2.96 9.00
N GLU A 36 10.89 -1.78 9.49
CA GLU A 36 10.69 -1.52 10.93
C GLU A 36 9.28 -1.87 11.41
N ALA A 37 8.34 -2.18 10.50
CA ALA A 37 6.97 -2.52 10.85
C ALA A 37 6.91 -3.89 11.52
N ASP A 38 6.29 -3.96 12.70
CA ASP A 38 6.03 -5.24 13.34
C ASP A 38 4.90 -6.00 12.65
N ARG A 39 4.75 -7.28 13.00
CA ARG A 39 3.72 -8.15 12.43
C ARG A 39 2.31 -7.60 12.64
N GLN A 40 2.05 -6.93 13.76
CA GLN A 40 0.74 -6.39 14.07
C GLN A 40 0.40 -5.21 13.15
N ALA A 41 1.35 -4.30 12.95
CA ALA A 41 1.24 -3.18 12.03
C ALA A 41 0.98 -3.66 10.58
N ILE A 42 1.69 -4.71 10.14
CA ILE A 42 1.47 -5.30 8.81
C ILE A 42 0.05 -5.84 8.67
N ILE A 43 -0.44 -6.58 9.67
CA ILE A 43 -1.80 -7.13 9.65
C ILE A 43 -2.85 -6.03 9.65
N ASP A 44 -2.66 -4.98 10.46
CA ASP A 44 -3.63 -3.89 10.56
C ASP A 44 -3.65 -3.04 9.28
N ALA A 45 -2.51 -2.82 8.63
CA ALA A 45 -2.46 -2.22 7.31
C ALA A 45 -3.22 -3.05 6.26
N HIS A 46 -3.04 -4.38 6.27
CA HIS A 46 -3.78 -5.28 5.36
C HIS A 46 -5.29 -5.24 5.60
N LYS A 47 -5.75 -5.16 6.84
CA LYS A 47 -7.18 -4.99 7.15
C LYS A 47 -7.74 -3.71 6.53
N VAL A 48 -7.02 -2.60 6.61
CA VAL A 48 -7.46 -1.33 6.00
C VAL A 48 -7.63 -1.47 4.49
N LEU A 49 -6.67 -2.11 3.81
CA LEU A 49 -6.74 -2.38 2.37
C LEU A 49 -7.94 -3.29 2.04
N TRP A 50 -8.10 -4.37 2.79
CA TRP A 50 -9.19 -5.34 2.60
C TRP A 50 -10.57 -4.72 2.83
N ASP A 51 -10.75 -3.97 3.91
CA ASP A 51 -12.00 -3.30 4.21
C ASP A 51 -12.35 -2.25 3.15
N THR A 52 -11.34 -1.54 2.63
CA THR A 52 -11.53 -0.57 1.54
C THR A 52 -11.94 -1.27 0.25
N PHE A 53 -11.35 -2.43 -0.04
CA PHE A 53 -11.76 -3.26 -1.17
C PHE A 53 -13.21 -3.77 -1.03
N ILE A 54 -13.61 -4.26 0.14
CA ILE A 54 -15.00 -4.69 0.35
C ILE A 54 -15.96 -3.51 0.16
N ARG A 55 -15.64 -2.35 0.75
CA ARG A 55 -16.48 -1.15 0.64
C ARG A 55 -16.61 -0.62 -0.79
N SER A 56 -15.62 -0.84 -1.66
CA SER A 56 -15.70 -0.41 -3.06
C SER A 56 -16.61 -1.30 -3.91
N HIS A 57 -17.08 -2.44 -3.39
CA HIS A 57 -17.95 -3.38 -4.10
C HIS A 57 -19.36 -3.42 -3.51
N ALA A 58 -20.34 -2.89 -4.26
CA ALA A 58 -21.75 -2.92 -3.86
C ALA A 58 -22.35 -4.34 -3.79
N LYS A 59 -21.74 -5.31 -4.48
CA LYS A 59 -22.11 -6.74 -4.45
C LYS A 59 -20.84 -7.58 -4.41
N PRO A 60 -20.86 -8.77 -3.79
CA PRO A 60 -19.71 -9.67 -3.77
C PRO A 60 -19.23 -10.00 -5.20
N PRO A 61 -17.93 -9.91 -5.48
CA PRO A 61 -17.38 -10.31 -6.78
C PRO A 61 -17.51 -11.82 -6.98
N ALA A 62 -17.72 -12.26 -8.22
CA ALA A 62 -17.82 -13.68 -8.54
C ALA A 62 -16.49 -14.44 -8.33
N LYS A 63 -15.36 -13.73 -8.38
CA LYS A 63 -14.01 -14.29 -8.19
C LYS A 63 -13.11 -13.23 -7.57
N ILE A 64 -12.24 -13.66 -6.67
CA ILE A 64 -11.11 -12.88 -6.18
C ILE A 64 -9.84 -13.57 -6.68
N ILE A 65 -8.96 -12.80 -7.32
CA ILE A 65 -7.64 -13.25 -7.76
C ILE A 65 -6.64 -12.59 -6.81
N LEU A 66 -5.92 -13.42 -6.06
CA LEU A 66 -4.86 -12.97 -5.19
C LEU A 66 -3.54 -13.24 -5.91
N ASP A 67 -2.77 -12.18 -6.15
CA ASP A 67 -1.39 -12.30 -6.59
C ASP A 67 -0.54 -12.48 -5.33
N PHE A 68 0.00 -13.68 -5.15
CA PHE A 68 0.83 -14.01 -3.99
C PHE A 68 2.25 -14.20 -4.49
N ASP A 69 3.11 -13.24 -4.18
CA ASP A 69 4.52 -13.37 -4.46
C ASP A 69 5.16 -14.16 -3.30
N ALA A 70 5.47 -15.43 -3.53
CA ALA A 70 6.15 -16.29 -2.57
C ALA A 70 7.64 -15.94 -2.54
N THR A 71 7.97 -14.71 -2.17
CA THR A 71 9.36 -14.30 -1.96
C THR A 71 9.80 -14.84 -0.60
N ASP A 72 10.28 -16.08 -0.59
CA ASP A 72 11.09 -16.62 0.51
C ASP A 72 12.39 -15.82 0.55
N MET A 73 12.50 -14.86 1.47
CA MET A 73 13.78 -14.29 1.85
C MET A 73 14.30 -15.08 3.07
N PRO A 74 15.38 -15.87 2.93
CA PRO A 74 15.97 -16.63 4.04
C PRO A 74 16.51 -15.74 5.17
#